data_AF-A0A2G5X5I9-F1
#
_entry.id   AF-A0A2G5X5I9-F1
#
_cell.length_a   1.000
_cell.length_b   1.000
_cell.length_c   1.000
_cell.angle_alpha   90.00
_cell.angle_beta   90.00
_cell.angle_gamma   90.00
#
_symmetry.space_group_name_H-M   'P 1'
#
loop_
_entity.id
_entity.type
_entity.pdbx_description
1 polymer ?
#
loop_
_entity_poly.entity_id
_entity_poly.type
_entity_poly.pdbx_seq_one_letter_code
_entity_poly.pdbx_strand_id
1 'polypeptide(L)'
;MVGRNDPCPCGSGKKYKKCCERKDAVTVEDLLTDEMEHLLQTFYDIHPQRPDIPAFVEFANTWKSSLNSYLPQEMIETIALDEFFFHKRRDIWDDYVAKQKKKHVRPSILELLDRWSEPRVFIGEVTAVGDTYLTATSILGDETIELWKESDKPVPVGVHFYCFILSDGTSEGNYLAVSSLIFFPTDHSEAIKQFAKTLADTENSSLKESIMKFWIALGESGYTGDEFTEFEAGVIEAADEFLLQHDRESKALLEVLEDFLVDEQPKARKKLAIAAGAIRYGQDNNYFEPLDMTLKEIAEAFDVSTSSMSKYAKDLAEYASDKN
;
A
#
# COMPACT_ATOMS: atom_id res chain seq x y z
N MET A 1 3.64 -31.28 32.95
CA MET A 1 3.10 -30.11 32.21
C MET A 1 4.24 -29.11 32.10
N VAL A 2 4.62 -28.68 30.90
CA VAL A 2 5.71 -27.69 30.71
C VAL A 2 5.17 -26.31 31.09
N GLY A 3 5.83 -25.59 31.99
CA GLY A 3 5.44 -24.25 32.40
C GLY A 3 5.71 -23.21 31.31
N ARG A 4 4.88 -22.16 31.21
CA ARG A 4 4.96 -21.11 30.16
C ARG A 4 6.36 -20.48 29.99
N ASN A 5 7.13 -20.39 31.07
CA ASN A 5 8.48 -19.81 31.05
C ASN A 5 9.60 -20.86 30.91
N ASP A 6 9.29 -22.15 30.90
CA ASP A 6 10.27 -23.24 30.80
C ASP A 6 10.84 -23.32 29.37
N PRO A 7 12.02 -23.92 29.17
CA PRO A 7 12.55 -24.21 27.84
C PRO A 7 11.56 -25.06 27.01
N CYS A 8 11.30 -24.71 25.75
CA CYS A 8 10.35 -25.48 24.94
C CYS A 8 10.90 -26.90 24.68
N PRO A 9 10.08 -27.96 24.87
CA PRO A 9 10.45 -29.34 24.58
C PRO A 9 10.77 -29.66 23.12
N CYS A 10 10.51 -28.75 22.17
CA CYS A 10 10.83 -28.96 20.75
C CYS A 10 12.33 -28.85 20.41
N GLY A 11 13.18 -28.56 21.40
CA GLY A 11 14.63 -28.45 21.20
C GLY A 11 15.10 -27.11 20.62
N SER A 12 14.23 -26.10 20.53
CA SER A 12 14.56 -24.78 19.98
C SER A 12 15.41 -23.88 20.89
N GLY A 13 15.56 -24.23 22.17
CA GLY A 13 16.24 -23.42 23.18
C GLY A 13 15.47 -22.16 23.65
N LYS A 14 14.29 -21.87 23.09
CA LYS A 14 13.44 -20.73 23.47
C LYS A 14 12.47 -21.08 24.60
N LYS A 15 11.97 -20.09 25.36
CA LYS A 15 10.89 -20.30 26.35
C LYS A 15 9.60 -20.80 25.68
N TYR A 16 8.85 -21.70 26.32
CA TYR A 16 7.65 -22.35 25.78
C TYR A 16 6.62 -21.35 25.24
N LYS A 17 6.35 -20.26 25.99
CA LYS A 17 5.46 -19.16 25.58
C LYS A 17 5.88 -18.38 24.33
N LYS A 18 7.19 -18.39 24.02
CA LYS A 18 7.78 -17.68 22.87
C LYS A 18 8.10 -18.65 21.71
N CYS A 19 7.63 -19.89 21.79
CA CYS A 19 7.93 -20.91 20.80
C CYS A 19 6.68 -21.72 20.50
N CYS A 20 6.47 -22.81 21.23
CA CYS A 20 5.47 -23.82 20.88
C CYS A 20 4.06 -23.39 21.29
N GLU A 21 3.92 -22.59 22.36
CA GLU A 21 2.62 -22.01 22.77
C GLU A 21 2.08 -21.01 21.73
N ARG A 22 2.95 -20.32 20.97
CA ARG A 22 2.55 -19.43 19.86
C ARG A 22 2.29 -20.19 18.56
N LYS A 23 2.81 -21.42 18.41
CA LYS A 23 2.54 -22.27 17.24
C LYS A 23 1.16 -22.94 17.29
N ASP A 24 0.49 -22.91 18.44
CA ASP A 24 -0.84 -23.50 18.65
C ASP A 24 -2.00 -22.58 18.23
N ALA A 25 -1.73 -21.44 17.59
CA ALA A 25 -2.76 -20.51 17.11
C ALA A 25 -2.55 -20.11 15.65
N VAL A 26 -2.20 -21.08 14.78
CA VAL A 26 -2.53 -20.92 13.36
C VAL A 26 -4.04 -21.17 13.28
N THR A 27 -4.80 -20.10 13.11
CA THR A 27 -6.26 -20.16 13.04
C THR A 27 -6.71 -20.72 11.69
N VAL A 28 -7.99 -21.09 11.57
CA VAL A 28 -8.53 -21.56 10.27
C VAL A 28 -8.53 -20.41 9.26
N GLU A 29 -8.66 -19.20 9.79
CA GLU A 29 -8.61 -17.91 9.13
C GLU A 29 -7.20 -17.64 8.58
N ASP A 30 -6.14 -17.80 9.38
CA ASP A 30 -4.75 -17.63 8.90
C ASP A 30 -4.42 -18.58 7.75
N LEU A 31 -4.85 -19.84 7.84
CA LEU A 31 -4.67 -20.82 6.75
C LEU A 31 -5.47 -20.47 5.50
N LEU A 32 -6.62 -19.82 5.65
CA LEU A 32 -7.42 -19.38 4.52
C LEU A 32 -6.74 -18.21 3.80
N THR A 33 -6.19 -17.26 4.58
CA THR A 33 -5.43 -16.12 4.07
C THR A 33 -4.18 -16.58 3.31
N ASP A 34 -3.36 -17.45 3.90
CA ASP A 34 -2.16 -17.99 3.23
C ASP A 34 -2.51 -18.70 1.91
N GLU A 35 -3.61 -19.48 1.91
CA GLU A 35 -4.06 -20.21 0.73
C GLU A 35 -4.60 -19.26 -0.36
N MET A 36 -5.27 -18.19 0.05
CA MET A 36 -5.77 -17.13 -0.81
C MET A 36 -4.64 -16.35 -1.50
N GLU A 37 -3.64 -15.88 -0.73
CA GLU A 37 -2.45 -15.23 -1.27
C GLU A 37 -1.71 -16.15 -2.25
N HIS A 38 -1.51 -17.41 -1.87
CA HIS A 38 -0.84 -18.39 -2.72
C HIS A 38 -1.58 -18.62 -4.05
N LEU A 39 -2.91 -18.65 -4.02
CA LEU A 39 -3.73 -18.74 -5.23
C LEU A 39 -3.55 -17.54 -6.15
N LEU A 40 -3.42 -16.32 -5.61
CA LEU A 40 -3.19 -15.13 -6.44
C LEU A 40 -1.77 -15.09 -6.97
N GLN A 41 -0.77 -15.32 -6.10
CA GLN A 41 0.63 -15.35 -6.50
C GLN A 41 0.87 -16.39 -7.60
N THR A 42 0.30 -17.58 -7.46
CA THR A 42 0.40 -18.64 -8.49
C THR A 42 -0.16 -18.20 -9.84
N PHE A 43 -1.19 -17.35 -9.88
CA PHE A 43 -1.72 -16.82 -11.13
C PHE A 43 -0.68 -15.92 -11.82
N TYR A 44 -0.10 -14.97 -11.10
CA TYR A 44 0.89 -14.04 -11.65
C TYR A 44 2.24 -14.70 -11.95
N ASP A 45 2.61 -15.77 -11.24
CA ASP A 45 3.85 -16.52 -11.51
C ASP A 45 3.80 -17.26 -12.86
N ILE A 46 2.61 -17.66 -13.32
CA ILE A 46 2.44 -18.47 -14.54
C ILE A 46 1.86 -17.69 -15.73
N HIS A 47 1.30 -16.50 -15.50
CA HIS A 47 0.68 -15.67 -16.53
C HIS A 47 1.43 -14.33 -16.71
N PRO A 48 1.54 -13.81 -17.94
CA PRO A 48 1.00 -14.36 -19.18
C PRO A 48 1.79 -15.58 -19.67
N GLN A 49 1.09 -16.59 -20.20
CA GLN A 49 1.74 -17.74 -20.82
C GLN A 49 2.24 -17.38 -22.23
N ARG A 50 3.21 -18.14 -22.75
CA ARG A 50 3.81 -17.90 -24.08
C ARG A 50 2.82 -17.56 -25.20
N PRO A 51 1.64 -18.21 -25.32
CA PRO A 51 0.67 -17.87 -26.36
C PRO A 51 0.02 -16.50 -26.19
N ASP A 52 -0.08 -16.00 -24.95
CA ASP A 52 -0.74 -14.74 -24.61
C ASP A 52 0.22 -13.55 -24.62
N ILE A 53 1.55 -13.78 -24.56
CA ILE A 53 2.58 -12.72 -24.54
C ILE A 53 2.39 -11.71 -25.69
N PRO A 54 2.19 -12.10 -26.97
CA PRO A 54 2.04 -11.11 -28.04
C PRO A 54 0.84 -10.19 -27.83
N ALA A 55 -0.30 -10.75 -27.39
CA ALA A 55 -1.52 -9.99 -27.13
C ALA A 55 -1.35 -9.07 -25.91
N PHE A 56 -0.65 -9.53 -24.87
CA PHE A 56 -0.31 -8.70 -23.71
C PHE A 56 0.61 -7.55 -24.09
N VAL A 57 1.68 -7.80 -24.86
CA VAL A 57 2.61 -6.77 -25.30
C VAL A 57 1.92 -5.71 -26.16
N GLU A 58 1.04 -6.12 -27.07
CA GLU A 58 0.22 -5.17 -27.84
C GLU A 58 -0.65 -4.31 -26.92
N PHE A 59 -1.34 -4.93 -25.97
CA PHE A 59 -2.18 -4.24 -25.01
C PHE A 59 -1.39 -3.27 -24.12
N ALA A 60 -0.31 -3.73 -23.48
CA ALA A 60 0.54 -2.91 -22.63
C ALA A 60 1.15 -1.72 -23.39
N ASN A 61 1.48 -1.87 -24.68
CA ASN A 61 1.94 -0.77 -25.50
C ASN A 61 0.87 0.31 -25.72
N THR A 62 -0.41 -0.03 -25.79
CA THR A 62 -1.49 0.98 -25.86
C THR A 62 -1.57 1.80 -24.58
N TRP A 63 -1.44 1.17 -23.42
CA TRP A 63 -1.37 1.83 -22.12
C TRP A 63 -0.13 2.72 -22.01
N LYS A 64 1.04 2.17 -22.33
CA LYS A 64 2.30 2.91 -22.37
C LYS A 64 2.21 4.14 -23.25
N SER A 65 1.67 4.03 -24.46
CA SER A 65 1.55 5.16 -25.38
C SER A 65 0.64 6.28 -24.87
N SER A 66 -0.29 5.96 -23.97
CA SER A 66 -1.27 6.91 -23.43
C SER A 66 -0.79 7.57 -22.13
N LEU A 67 0.06 6.88 -21.35
CA LEU A 67 0.40 7.28 -19.98
C LEU A 67 1.89 7.59 -19.76
N ASN A 68 2.78 7.26 -20.71
CA ASN A 68 4.23 7.43 -20.54
C ASN A 68 4.72 8.88 -20.37
N SER A 69 3.89 9.87 -20.70
CA SER A 69 4.18 11.28 -20.42
C SER A 69 3.95 11.66 -18.96
N TYR A 70 3.26 10.81 -18.19
CA TYR A 70 2.83 11.09 -16.82
C TYR A 70 3.42 10.09 -15.83
N LEU A 71 3.35 8.80 -16.13
CA LEU A 71 3.63 7.73 -15.17
C LEU A 71 4.90 6.92 -15.51
N PRO A 72 5.57 6.34 -14.50
CA PRO A 72 6.69 5.43 -14.69
C PRO A 72 6.27 4.19 -15.48
N GLN A 73 7.20 3.66 -16.29
CA GLN A 73 6.92 2.49 -17.12
C GLN A 73 6.48 1.27 -16.29
N GLU A 74 7.14 1.01 -15.17
CA GLU A 74 6.83 -0.14 -14.31
C GLU A 74 5.40 -0.08 -13.79
N MET A 75 4.95 1.09 -13.33
CA MET A 75 3.57 1.31 -12.88
C MET A 75 2.56 1.07 -14.00
N ILE A 76 2.84 1.58 -15.20
CA ILE A 76 1.95 1.39 -16.36
C ILE A 76 1.84 -0.10 -16.73
N GLU A 77 2.96 -0.82 -16.69
CA GLU A 77 2.99 -2.25 -16.99
C GLU A 77 2.17 -3.07 -15.98
N THR A 78 2.27 -2.73 -14.69
CA THR A 78 1.49 -3.36 -13.62
C THR A 78 -0.01 -3.10 -13.79
N ILE A 79 -0.43 -1.85 -14.01
CA ILE A 79 -1.85 -1.52 -14.25
C ILE A 79 -2.37 -2.25 -15.51
N ALA A 80 -1.58 -2.24 -16.59
CA ALA A 80 -1.95 -2.89 -17.84
C ALA A 80 -2.05 -4.41 -17.69
N LEU A 81 -1.29 -5.03 -16.78
CA LEU A 81 -1.35 -6.47 -16.50
C LEU A 81 -2.70 -6.87 -15.91
N ASP A 82 -3.15 -6.15 -14.88
CA ASP A 82 -4.43 -6.43 -14.23
C ASP A 82 -5.62 -6.14 -15.17
N GLU A 83 -5.56 -5.03 -15.89
CA GLU A 83 -6.55 -4.70 -16.93
C GLU A 83 -6.58 -5.73 -18.06
N PHE A 84 -5.42 -6.29 -18.42
CA PHE A 84 -5.36 -7.36 -19.40
C PHE A 84 -6.09 -8.61 -18.91
N PHE A 85 -5.86 -9.05 -17.67
CA PHE A 85 -6.46 -10.28 -17.16
C PHE A 85 -7.92 -10.14 -16.74
N PHE A 86 -8.33 -9.01 -16.17
CA PHE A 86 -9.66 -8.86 -15.59
C PHE A 86 -10.67 -8.21 -16.53
N HIS A 87 -10.22 -7.41 -17.50
CA HIS A 87 -11.10 -6.76 -18.48
C HIS A 87 -10.92 -7.24 -19.91
N LYS A 88 -9.68 -7.39 -20.41
CA LYS A 88 -9.43 -7.70 -21.84
C LYS A 88 -9.50 -9.19 -22.16
N ARG A 89 -8.86 -10.04 -21.35
CA ARG A 89 -8.71 -11.50 -21.48
C ARG A 89 -9.20 -12.20 -20.22
N ARG A 90 -10.42 -11.85 -19.78
CA ARG A 90 -11.09 -12.46 -18.63
C ARG A 90 -11.18 -13.98 -18.72
N ASP A 91 -11.20 -14.53 -19.94
CA ASP A 91 -11.13 -15.95 -20.21
C ASP A 91 -9.92 -16.64 -19.55
N ILE A 92 -8.77 -15.96 -19.46
CA ILE A 92 -7.57 -16.50 -18.80
C ILE A 92 -7.79 -16.66 -17.29
N TRP A 93 -8.37 -15.65 -16.65
CA TRP A 93 -8.71 -15.68 -15.22
C TRP A 93 -9.81 -16.71 -14.93
N ASP A 94 -10.87 -16.73 -15.74
CA ASP A 94 -11.99 -17.67 -15.59
C ASP A 94 -11.50 -19.13 -15.71
N ASP A 95 -10.63 -19.41 -16.70
CA ASP A 95 -9.98 -20.71 -16.87
C ASP A 95 -9.09 -21.08 -15.68
N TYR A 96 -8.37 -20.10 -15.12
CA TYR A 96 -7.54 -20.30 -13.94
C TYR A 96 -8.38 -20.71 -12.73
N VAL A 97 -9.41 -19.93 -12.40
CA VAL A 97 -10.34 -20.22 -11.29
C VAL A 97 -11.00 -21.58 -11.49
N ALA A 98 -11.46 -21.90 -12.70
CA ALA A 98 -12.06 -23.21 -13.01
C ALA A 98 -11.07 -24.38 -12.85
N LYS A 99 -9.78 -24.19 -13.16
CA LYS A 99 -8.74 -25.19 -12.93
C LYS A 99 -8.45 -25.37 -11.45
N GLN A 100 -8.40 -24.28 -10.66
CA GLN A 100 -8.17 -24.37 -9.22
C GLN A 100 -9.32 -25.07 -8.50
N LYS A 101 -10.57 -24.81 -8.87
CA LYS A 101 -11.75 -25.53 -8.34
C LYS A 101 -11.66 -27.05 -8.54
N LYS A 102 -11.00 -27.53 -9.60
CA LYS A 102 -10.82 -28.97 -9.87
C LYS A 102 -9.68 -29.59 -9.05
N LYS A 103 -8.72 -28.79 -8.59
CA LYS A 103 -7.56 -29.24 -7.80
C LYS A 103 -7.85 -29.26 -6.30
N HIS A 104 -8.77 -28.41 -5.86
CA HIS A 104 -9.13 -28.24 -4.45
C HIS A 104 -10.35 -29.07 -4.05
N VAL A 105 -10.35 -29.56 -2.81
CA VAL A 105 -11.45 -30.34 -2.24
C VAL A 105 -12.07 -29.69 -0.99
N ARG A 106 -11.44 -28.64 -0.45
CA ARG A 106 -11.87 -27.95 0.76
C ARG A 106 -13.09 -27.06 0.45
N PRO A 107 -14.25 -27.24 1.11
CA PRO A 107 -15.47 -26.47 0.81
C PRO A 107 -15.28 -24.95 0.89
N SER A 108 -14.56 -24.45 1.90
CA SER A 108 -14.33 -23.00 2.07
C SER A 108 -13.54 -22.38 0.91
N ILE A 109 -12.61 -23.13 0.30
CA ILE A 109 -11.84 -22.67 -0.87
C ILE A 109 -12.69 -22.74 -2.13
N LEU A 110 -13.55 -23.74 -2.27
CA LEU A 110 -14.48 -23.82 -3.39
C LEU A 110 -15.48 -22.64 -3.35
N GLU A 111 -16.02 -22.32 -2.18
CA GLU A 111 -16.89 -21.15 -1.98
C GLU A 111 -16.16 -19.83 -2.26
N LEU A 112 -14.91 -19.68 -1.81
CA LEU A 112 -14.05 -18.54 -2.14
C LEU A 112 -13.89 -18.40 -3.67
N LEU A 113 -13.48 -19.48 -4.34
CA LEU A 113 -13.27 -19.49 -5.79
C LEU A 113 -14.57 -19.28 -6.58
N ASP A 114 -15.75 -19.61 -6.03
CA ASP A 114 -17.04 -19.25 -6.62
C ASP A 114 -17.26 -17.73 -6.64
N ARG A 115 -16.88 -17.05 -5.55
CA ARG A 115 -16.95 -15.59 -5.46
C ARG A 115 -15.88 -14.87 -6.27
N TRP A 116 -14.83 -15.56 -6.70
CA TRP A 116 -13.76 -14.99 -7.55
C TRP A 116 -14.11 -14.90 -9.04
N SER A 117 -15.33 -15.27 -9.43
CA SER A 117 -15.81 -15.18 -10.81
C SER A 117 -16.05 -13.74 -11.29
N GLU A 118 -16.03 -12.76 -10.39
CA GLU A 118 -16.31 -11.36 -10.71
C GLU A 118 -15.22 -10.40 -10.22
N PRO A 119 -13.97 -10.49 -10.74
CA PRO A 119 -13.00 -9.42 -10.52
C PRO A 119 -13.54 -8.13 -11.13
N ARG A 120 -13.42 -7.05 -10.38
CA ARG A 120 -13.79 -5.70 -10.83
C ARG A 120 -12.84 -4.66 -10.25
N VAL A 121 -12.68 -3.59 -10.99
CA VAL A 121 -11.96 -2.40 -10.53
C VAL A 121 -12.76 -1.68 -9.45
N PHE A 122 -12.05 -1.14 -8.46
CA PHE A 122 -12.60 -0.30 -7.41
C PHE A 122 -11.70 0.94 -7.25
N ILE A 123 -12.34 2.10 -7.23
CA ILE A 123 -11.70 3.36 -6.87
C ILE A 123 -12.48 3.90 -5.69
N GLY A 124 -11.80 4.10 -4.55
CA GLY A 124 -12.46 4.47 -3.32
C GLY A 124 -11.66 5.43 -2.46
N GLU A 125 -12.36 6.07 -1.52
CA GLU A 125 -11.80 6.88 -0.45
C GLU A 125 -11.79 6.05 0.84
N VAL A 126 -10.65 6.01 1.54
CA VAL A 126 -10.54 5.36 2.85
C VAL A 126 -11.29 6.21 3.88
N THR A 127 -12.30 5.63 4.52
CA THR A 127 -13.17 6.33 5.48
C THR A 127 -12.91 5.91 6.93
N ALA A 128 -12.39 4.70 7.15
CA ALA A 128 -11.92 4.24 8.44
C ALA A 128 -10.82 3.18 8.25
N VAL A 129 -9.96 3.05 9.25
CA VAL A 129 -8.90 2.03 9.28
C VAL A 129 -9.05 1.21 10.55
N GLY A 130 -9.28 -0.09 10.40
CA GLY A 130 -9.30 -1.06 11.48
C GLY A 130 -8.02 -1.87 11.55
N ASP A 131 -8.03 -2.89 12.41
CA ASP A 131 -6.87 -3.78 12.60
C ASP A 131 -6.63 -4.65 11.35
N THR A 132 -7.68 -5.31 10.86
CA THR A 132 -7.63 -6.26 9.72
C THR A 132 -8.08 -5.66 8.38
N TYR A 133 -9.04 -4.73 8.42
CA TYR A 133 -9.65 -4.14 7.24
C TYR A 133 -9.56 -2.62 7.27
N LEU A 134 -9.58 -2.01 6.09
CA LEU A 134 -9.91 -0.60 5.89
C LEU A 134 -11.32 -0.49 5.29
N THR A 135 -12.12 0.45 5.81
CA THR A 135 -13.44 0.74 5.27
C THR A 135 -13.30 1.78 4.18
N ALA A 136 -13.73 1.44 2.96
CA ALA A 136 -13.62 2.32 1.80
C ALA A 136 -14.97 2.59 1.15
N THR A 137 -15.20 3.84 0.73
CA THR A 137 -16.40 4.21 -0.03
C THR A 137 -16.01 4.50 -1.47
N SER A 138 -16.77 3.94 -2.42
CA SER A 138 -16.62 4.17 -3.86
C SER A 138 -16.62 5.67 -4.17
N ILE A 139 -15.81 6.10 -5.14
CA ILE A 139 -15.81 7.51 -5.59
C ILE A 139 -17.15 7.98 -6.14
N LEU A 140 -18.04 7.05 -6.52
CA LEU A 140 -19.41 7.35 -6.93
C LEU A 140 -20.38 7.47 -5.75
N GLY A 141 -19.96 7.08 -4.54
CA GLY A 141 -20.76 7.11 -3.32
C GLY A 141 -21.87 6.07 -3.26
N ASP A 142 -21.85 5.08 -4.14
CA ASP A 142 -22.87 4.04 -4.32
C ASP A 142 -22.61 2.77 -3.50
N GLU A 143 -21.38 2.58 -3.04
CA GLU A 143 -20.95 1.36 -2.36
C GLU A 143 -19.90 1.66 -1.28
N THR A 144 -19.98 0.93 -0.17
CA THR A 144 -18.95 0.87 0.87
C THR A 144 -18.51 -0.58 1.05
N ILE A 145 -17.20 -0.79 1.15
CA ILE A 145 -16.58 -2.10 1.28
C ILE A 145 -15.61 -2.15 2.46
N GLU A 146 -15.34 -3.36 2.96
CA GLU A 146 -14.22 -3.66 3.83
C GLU A 146 -13.10 -4.27 2.99
N LEU A 147 -11.98 -3.57 2.85
CA LEU A 147 -10.81 -4.03 2.09
C LEU A 147 -9.74 -4.55 3.06
N TRP A 148 -9.26 -5.75 2.83
CA TRP A 148 -8.24 -6.39 3.65
C TRP A 148 -6.92 -5.61 3.58
N LYS A 149 -6.27 -5.41 4.73
CA LYS A 149 -4.97 -4.75 4.83
C LYS A 149 -3.85 -5.73 4.51
N GLU A 150 -3.13 -5.50 3.41
CA GLU A 150 -2.00 -6.33 2.98
C GLU A 150 -0.76 -6.19 3.87
N SER A 151 -0.66 -5.10 4.62
CA SER A 151 0.46 -4.86 5.53
C SER A 151 0.07 -3.99 6.72
N ASP A 152 0.97 -3.92 7.70
CA ASP A 152 0.85 -3.02 8.84
C ASP A 152 1.28 -1.58 8.52
N LYS A 153 1.59 -1.27 7.25
CA LYS A 153 1.90 0.10 6.84
C LYS A 153 0.72 1.03 7.13
N PRO A 154 0.99 2.26 7.58
CA PRO A 154 -0.05 3.22 7.85
C PRO A 154 -0.79 3.63 6.57
N VAL A 155 -2.11 3.79 6.69
CA VAL A 155 -2.99 4.26 5.61
C VAL A 155 -3.83 5.41 6.17
N PRO A 156 -3.75 6.63 5.62
CA PRO A 156 -4.47 7.76 6.18
C PRO A 156 -5.94 7.77 5.75
N VAL A 157 -6.83 8.15 6.65
CA VAL A 157 -8.24 8.42 6.31
C VAL A 157 -8.34 9.61 5.35
N GLY A 158 -9.19 9.50 4.34
CA GLY A 158 -9.40 10.49 3.28
C GLY A 158 -8.50 10.29 2.05
N VAL A 159 -7.54 9.35 2.10
CA VAL A 159 -6.76 8.96 0.93
C VAL A 159 -7.63 8.21 -0.07
N HIS A 160 -7.39 8.43 -1.35
CA HIS A 160 -8.04 7.66 -2.42
C HIS A 160 -7.12 6.54 -2.88
N PHE A 161 -7.68 5.48 -3.44
CA PHE A 161 -6.90 4.40 -4.02
C PHE A 161 -7.56 3.80 -5.24
N TYR A 162 -6.77 3.05 -6.01
CA TYR A 162 -7.19 2.22 -7.13
C TYR A 162 -6.70 0.79 -6.91
N CYS A 163 -7.58 -0.19 -7.12
CA CYS A 163 -7.21 -1.60 -7.23
C CYS A 163 -8.25 -2.40 -7.99
N PHE A 164 -7.92 -3.64 -8.33
CA PHE A 164 -8.93 -4.68 -8.55
C PHE A 164 -9.27 -5.33 -7.23
N ILE A 165 -10.55 -5.67 -7.04
CA ILE A 165 -11.02 -6.36 -5.84
C ILE A 165 -11.60 -7.74 -6.14
N LEU A 166 -11.36 -8.66 -5.21
CA LEU A 166 -11.98 -9.98 -5.13
C LEU A 166 -12.54 -10.18 -3.72
N SER A 167 -13.61 -10.96 -3.59
CA SER A 167 -14.11 -11.37 -2.27
C SER A 167 -13.02 -12.13 -1.51
N ASP A 168 -12.82 -11.81 -0.23
CA ASP A 168 -11.89 -12.56 0.63
C ASP A 168 -12.53 -13.85 1.21
N GLY A 169 -13.84 -13.99 1.04
CA GLY A 169 -14.61 -15.17 1.45
C GLY A 169 -15.08 -15.15 2.91
N THR A 170 -14.66 -14.16 3.70
CA THR A 170 -14.97 -14.08 5.14
C THR A 170 -16.39 -13.59 5.40
N SER A 171 -16.86 -12.60 4.66
CA SER A 171 -18.22 -12.03 4.76
C SER A 171 -18.63 -11.34 3.46
N GLU A 172 -19.93 -11.07 3.29
CA GLU A 172 -20.41 -10.22 2.20
C GLU A 172 -19.95 -8.78 2.43
N GLY A 173 -19.39 -8.13 1.40
CA GLY A 173 -18.80 -6.80 1.51
C GLY A 173 -17.31 -6.79 1.88
N ASN A 174 -16.71 -7.95 2.19
CA ASN A 174 -15.28 -8.06 2.47
C ASN A 174 -14.51 -8.47 1.21
N TYR A 175 -13.45 -7.72 0.94
CA TYR A 175 -12.65 -7.86 -0.27
C TYR A 175 -11.16 -7.80 0.07
N LEU A 176 -10.35 -8.23 -0.88
CA LEU A 176 -8.92 -7.96 -0.93
C LEU A 176 -8.58 -7.22 -2.23
N ALA A 177 -7.47 -6.50 -2.23
CA ALA A 177 -6.88 -5.97 -3.45
C ALA A 177 -6.16 -7.09 -4.20
N VAL A 178 -6.16 -7.02 -5.53
CA VAL A 178 -5.50 -7.99 -6.38
C VAL A 178 -4.30 -7.35 -7.04
N SER A 179 -3.12 -7.96 -6.87
CA SER A 179 -1.82 -7.51 -7.39
C SER A 179 -1.36 -6.17 -6.82
N SER A 180 -2.09 -5.09 -7.07
CA SER A 180 -1.67 -3.72 -6.75
C SER A 180 -2.77 -2.94 -6.06
N LEU A 181 -2.43 -2.40 -4.89
CA LEU A 181 -3.20 -1.39 -4.18
C LEU A 181 -2.47 -0.05 -4.28
N ILE A 182 -2.93 0.81 -5.20
CA ILE A 182 -2.27 2.08 -5.49
C ILE A 182 -2.98 3.18 -4.72
N PHE A 183 -2.30 3.76 -3.73
CA PHE A 183 -2.78 4.94 -3.02
C PHE A 183 -2.40 6.22 -3.77
N PHE A 184 -3.31 7.18 -3.77
CA PHE A 184 -3.10 8.50 -4.36
C PHE A 184 -2.85 9.54 -3.27
N PRO A 185 -1.76 10.31 -3.38
CA PRO A 185 -1.52 11.44 -2.49
C PRO A 185 -2.72 12.40 -2.45
N THR A 186 -2.95 13.00 -1.28
CA THR A 186 -4.21 13.73 -1.01
C THR A 186 -4.39 15.00 -1.84
N ASP A 187 -3.32 15.55 -2.41
CA ASP A 187 -3.33 16.66 -3.36
C ASP A 187 -4.07 16.32 -4.68
N HIS A 188 -4.15 15.04 -5.05
CA HIS A 188 -4.90 14.58 -6.22
C HIS A 188 -6.38 14.29 -5.95
N SER A 189 -6.85 14.41 -4.71
CA SER A 189 -8.24 14.09 -4.33
C SER A 189 -9.28 14.89 -5.12
N GLU A 190 -9.00 16.15 -5.44
CA GLU A 190 -9.94 16.98 -6.19
C GLU A 190 -10.08 16.51 -7.64
N ALA A 191 -8.99 16.07 -8.28
CA ALA A 191 -9.03 15.51 -9.64
C ALA A 191 -9.88 14.23 -9.70
N ILE A 192 -9.72 13.36 -8.69
CA ILE A 192 -10.51 12.12 -8.56
C ILE A 192 -12.00 12.45 -8.37
N LYS A 193 -12.32 13.42 -7.50
CA LYS A 193 -13.71 13.87 -7.28
C LYS A 193 -14.33 14.51 -8.53
N GLN A 194 -13.55 15.22 -9.33
CA GLN A 194 -14.01 15.77 -10.61
C GLN A 194 -14.25 14.68 -11.66
N PHE A 195 -13.39 13.67 -11.72
CA PHE A 195 -13.60 12.51 -12.57
C PHE A 195 -14.89 11.76 -12.19
N ALA A 196 -15.11 11.52 -10.89
CA ALA A 196 -16.32 10.86 -10.40
C ALA A 196 -17.61 11.60 -10.80
N LYS A 197 -17.62 12.94 -10.69
CA LYS A 197 -18.75 13.77 -11.17
C LYS A 197 -18.98 13.60 -12.67
N THR A 198 -17.91 13.63 -13.46
CA THR A 198 -18.00 13.45 -14.92
C THR A 198 -18.57 12.08 -15.29
N LEU A 199 -18.19 11.04 -14.54
CA LEU A 199 -18.71 9.69 -14.73
C LEU A 199 -20.21 9.62 -14.40
N ALA A 200 -20.63 10.18 -13.26
CA ALA A 200 -22.03 10.21 -12.83
C ALA A 200 -22.97 10.96 -13.79
N ASP A 201 -22.47 12.05 -14.41
CA ASP A 201 -23.26 12.86 -15.35
C ASP A 201 -23.38 12.24 -16.76
N THR A 202 -22.58 11.21 -17.07
CA THR A 202 -22.56 10.57 -18.39
C THR A 202 -23.51 9.38 -18.44
N GLU A 203 -24.55 9.44 -19.27
CA GLU A 203 -25.47 8.31 -19.48
C GLU A 203 -24.75 7.04 -19.97
N ASN A 204 -25.07 5.89 -19.36
CA ASN A 204 -24.48 4.57 -19.65
C ASN A 204 -22.95 4.50 -19.46
N SER A 205 -22.37 5.38 -18.66
CA SER A 205 -20.95 5.29 -18.33
C SER A 205 -20.69 4.10 -17.39
N SER A 206 -19.63 3.34 -17.68
CA SER A 206 -19.14 2.29 -16.80
C SER A 206 -17.74 2.67 -16.33
N LEU A 207 -17.49 2.51 -15.03
CA LEU A 207 -16.16 2.73 -14.45
C LEU A 207 -15.12 1.87 -15.19
N LYS A 208 -15.45 0.60 -15.44
CA LYS A 208 -14.62 -0.35 -16.22
C LYS A 208 -14.20 0.19 -17.59
N GLU A 209 -15.09 0.87 -18.31
CA GLU A 209 -14.78 1.40 -19.64
C GLU A 209 -14.04 2.74 -19.59
N SER A 210 -13.96 3.35 -18.41
CA SER A 210 -13.41 4.68 -18.20
C SER A 210 -12.06 4.68 -17.49
N ILE A 211 -11.49 3.51 -17.17
CA ILE A 211 -10.22 3.42 -16.41
C ILE A 211 -9.06 4.11 -17.13
N MET A 212 -8.91 3.94 -18.45
CA MET A 212 -7.88 4.69 -19.20
C MET A 212 -8.08 6.21 -19.07
N LYS A 213 -9.34 6.68 -19.13
CA LYS A 213 -9.66 8.10 -18.98
C LYS A 213 -9.36 8.60 -17.57
N PHE A 214 -9.61 7.77 -16.55
CA PHE A 214 -9.27 8.05 -15.17
C PHE A 214 -7.77 8.30 -15.03
N TRP A 215 -6.94 7.38 -15.50
CA TRP A 215 -5.47 7.52 -15.42
C TRP A 215 -4.93 8.72 -16.22
N ILE A 216 -5.51 9.00 -17.40
CA ILE A 216 -5.17 10.19 -18.17
C ILE A 216 -5.53 11.46 -17.40
N ALA A 217 -6.75 11.56 -16.87
CA ALA A 217 -7.19 12.73 -16.11
C ALA A 217 -6.34 12.96 -14.85
N LEU A 218 -5.92 11.87 -14.20
CA LEU A 218 -5.04 11.93 -13.04
C LEU A 218 -3.63 12.41 -13.43
N GLY A 219 -3.05 11.89 -14.52
CA GLY A 219 -1.78 12.35 -15.06
C GLY A 219 -1.80 13.82 -15.52
N GLU A 220 -2.89 14.25 -16.18
CA GLU A 220 -3.11 15.66 -16.55
C GLU A 220 -3.24 16.59 -15.34
N SER A 221 -3.69 16.06 -14.20
CA SER A 221 -3.72 16.79 -12.92
C SER A 221 -2.37 16.90 -12.22
N GLY A 222 -1.32 16.25 -12.76
CA GLY A 222 0.04 16.28 -12.26
C GLY A 222 0.49 15.03 -11.49
N TYR A 223 -0.31 13.97 -11.45
CA TYR A 223 0.09 12.73 -10.78
C TYR A 223 1.17 12.00 -11.57
N THR A 224 2.26 11.68 -10.88
CA THR A 224 3.49 11.11 -11.46
C THR A 224 3.81 9.72 -10.96
N GLY A 225 2.89 9.06 -10.25
CA GLY A 225 3.10 7.73 -9.69
C GLY A 225 3.72 7.70 -8.30
N ASP A 226 3.84 8.86 -7.65
CA ASP A 226 4.42 8.97 -6.31
C ASP A 226 3.43 8.53 -5.22
N GLU A 227 3.95 7.94 -4.14
CA GLU A 227 3.16 7.49 -2.98
C GLU A 227 2.93 8.62 -1.95
N PHE A 228 3.73 9.67 -2.01
CA PHE A 228 3.76 10.77 -1.06
C PHE A 228 3.32 12.08 -1.71
N THR A 229 2.71 12.97 -0.93
CA THR A 229 2.47 14.35 -1.37
C THR A 229 3.78 15.10 -1.59
N GLU A 230 3.76 16.20 -2.36
CA GLU A 230 4.94 17.06 -2.56
C GLU A 230 5.56 17.55 -1.22
N PHE A 231 4.71 17.73 -0.21
CA PHE A 231 5.14 18.12 1.12
C PHE A 231 5.93 17.00 1.80
N GLU A 232 5.36 15.80 1.85
CA GLU A 232 5.94 14.62 2.51
C GLU A 232 7.23 14.17 1.82
N ALA A 233 7.20 14.03 0.49
CA ALA A 233 8.38 13.71 -0.31
C ALA A 233 9.51 14.72 -0.04
N GLY A 234 9.16 16.01 0.01
CA GLY A 234 10.12 17.07 0.31
C GLY A 234 10.65 17.08 1.75
N VAL A 235 10.00 16.41 2.71
CA VAL A 235 10.54 16.19 4.06
C VAL A 235 11.53 15.02 4.03
N ILE A 236 11.16 13.92 3.39
CA ILE A 236 11.95 12.68 3.29
C ILE A 236 13.25 12.96 2.54
N GLU A 237 13.16 13.58 1.36
CA GLU A 237 14.31 13.96 0.52
C GLU A 237 15.28 14.86 1.29
N ALA A 238 14.76 15.87 2.01
CA ALA A 238 15.61 16.77 2.79
C ALA A 238 16.35 16.05 3.94
N ALA A 239 15.74 15.03 4.54
CA ALA A 239 16.40 14.21 5.57
C ALA A 239 17.45 13.28 4.95
N ASP A 240 17.13 12.61 3.85
CA ASP A 240 18.03 11.70 3.16
C ASP A 240 19.26 12.44 2.58
N GLU A 241 19.03 13.54 1.87
CA GLU A 241 20.12 14.39 1.34
C GLU A 241 21.05 14.88 2.45
N PHE A 242 20.50 15.27 3.60
CA PHE A 242 21.31 15.71 4.73
C PHE A 242 22.19 14.58 5.27
N LEU A 243 21.65 13.36 5.39
CA LEU A 243 22.44 12.19 5.79
C LEU A 243 23.56 11.94 4.79
N LEU A 244 23.25 11.88 3.49
CA LEU A 244 24.22 11.63 2.42
C LEU A 244 25.33 12.68 2.39
N GLN A 245 25.00 13.96 2.57
CA GLN A 245 25.98 15.06 2.62
C GLN A 245 26.97 14.94 3.79
N HIS A 246 26.62 14.19 4.84
CA HIS A 246 27.46 13.98 6.02
C HIS A 246 28.00 12.55 6.11
N ASP A 247 28.03 11.82 4.99
CA ASP A 247 28.47 10.43 4.91
C ASP A 247 27.70 9.54 5.91
N ARG A 248 26.38 9.69 5.95
CA ARG A 248 25.44 8.87 6.72
C ARG A 248 24.36 8.31 5.81
N GLU A 249 23.85 7.15 6.20
CA GLU A 249 22.70 6.51 5.57
C GLU A 249 21.89 5.83 6.68
N SER A 250 20.56 5.95 6.64
CA SER A 250 19.70 5.23 7.59
C SER A 250 18.32 4.96 7.02
N LYS A 251 18.18 3.81 6.35
CA LYS A 251 16.88 3.36 5.84
C LYS A 251 15.84 3.24 6.95
N ALA A 252 16.24 2.72 8.12
CA ALA A 252 15.33 2.54 9.25
C ALA A 252 14.78 3.87 9.80
N LEU A 253 15.56 4.97 9.73
CA LEU A 253 15.06 6.28 10.13
C LEU A 253 14.07 6.84 9.10
N LEU A 254 14.38 6.69 7.81
CA LEU A 254 13.50 7.14 6.73
C LEU A 254 12.17 6.39 6.77
N GLU A 255 12.17 5.08 7.01
CA GLU A 255 10.94 4.29 7.21
C GLU A 255 10.10 4.82 8.38
N VAL A 256 10.71 5.15 9.53
CA VAL A 256 9.98 5.74 10.66
C VAL A 256 9.44 7.13 10.33
N LEU A 257 10.20 7.93 9.58
CA LEU A 257 9.80 9.26 9.15
C LEU A 257 8.63 9.20 8.16
N GLU A 258 8.68 8.31 7.18
CA GLU A 258 7.61 8.04 6.23
C GLU A 258 6.33 7.66 6.97
N ASP A 259 6.41 6.67 7.85
CA ASP A 259 5.26 6.21 8.63
C ASP A 259 4.65 7.33 9.50
N PHE A 260 5.50 8.12 10.15
CA PHE A 260 5.08 9.28 10.95
C PHE A 260 4.37 10.35 10.10
N LEU A 261 4.89 10.65 8.91
CA LEU A 261 4.30 11.63 8.01
C LEU A 261 2.89 11.20 7.58
N VAL A 262 2.73 9.92 7.24
CA VAL A 262 1.47 9.34 6.79
C VAL A 262 0.42 9.30 7.90
N ASP A 263 0.78 8.83 9.09
CA ASP A 263 -0.18 8.70 10.21
C ASP A 263 -0.53 10.05 10.85
N GLU A 264 0.48 10.86 11.18
CA GLU A 264 0.27 12.08 11.98
C GLU A 264 -0.10 13.29 11.13
N GLN A 265 0.14 13.24 9.82
CA GLN A 265 -0.09 14.34 8.87
C GLN A 265 0.29 15.72 9.44
N PRO A 266 1.55 15.89 9.90
CA PRO A 266 1.94 17.04 10.70
C PRO A 266 1.82 18.36 9.94
N LYS A 267 1.04 19.30 10.49
CA LYS A 267 0.85 20.65 9.91
C LYS A 267 2.03 21.58 10.17
N ALA A 268 3.18 21.31 9.57
CA ALA A 268 4.35 22.19 9.68
C ALA A 268 4.30 23.36 8.71
N ARG A 269 4.65 24.57 9.19
CA ARG A 269 4.83 25.74 8.31
C ARG A 269 6.06 25.66 7.40
N LYS A 270 7.10 24.93 7.83
CA LYS A 270 8.31 24.65 7.06
C LYS A 270 8.56 23.15 7.08
N LYS A 271 8.56 22.50 5.90
CA LYS A 271 8.85 21.06 5.76
C LYS A 271 10.20 20.67 6.38
N LEU A 272 11.21 21.52 6.22
CA LEU A 272 12.56 21.33 6.76
C LEU A 272 12.61 21.22 8.30
N ALA A 273 11.59 21.71 9.02
CA ALA A 273 11.55 21.56 10.48
C ALA A 273 11.31 20.11 10.90
N ILE A 274 10.52 19.36 10.12
CA ILE A 274 10.28 17.93 10.37
C ILE A 274 11.54 17.15 10.02
N ALA A 275 12.14 17.42 8.86
CA ALA A 275 13.40 16.78 8.44
C ALA A 275 14.52 16.96 9.47
N ALA A 276 14.74 18.19 9.95
CA ALA A 276 15.69 18.45 11.03
C ALA A 276 15.34 17.69 12.32
N GLY A 277 14.04 17.63 12.65
CA GLY A 277 13.54 16.85 13.79
C GLY A 277 13.84 15.37 13.66
N ALA A 278 13.70 14.81 12.45
CA ALA A 278 14.03 13.43 12.13
C ALA A 278 15.53 13.15 12.28
N ILE A 279 16.40 14.03 11.78
CA ILE A 279 17.86 13.91 11.98
C ILE A 279 18.20 13.88 13.46
N ARG A 280 17.65 14.82 14.24
CA ARG A 280 17.87 14.82 15.68
C ARG A 280 17.37 13.54 16.34
N TYR A 281 16.14 13.13 16.04
CA TYR A 281 15.54 11.91 16.58
C TYR A 281 16.42 10.69 16.25
N GLY A 282 16.89 10.60 15.01
CA GLY A 282 17.79 9.54 14.55
C GLY A 282 19.10 9.51 15.33
N GLN A 283 19.71 10.66 15.57
CA GLN A 283 20.92 10.77 16.38
C GLN A 283 20.68 10.39 17.84
N ASP A 284 19.60 10.89 18.44
CA ASP A 284 19.24 10.62 19.86
C ASP A 284 18.92 9.13 20.08
N ASN A 285 18.54 8.39 19.03
CA ASN A 285 18.15 6.97 19.09
C ASN A 285 19.09 6.01 18.35
N ASN A 286 20.27 6.47 17.91
CA ASN A 286 21.31 5.66 17.25
C ASN A 286 20.88 4.99 15.94
N TYR A 287 20.08 5.68 15.13
CA TYR A 287 19.71 5.22 13.79
C TYR A 287 20.88 5.30 12.79
N PHE A 288 21.90 6.10 13.10
CA PHE A 288 23.12 6.27 12.32
C PHE A 288 24.27 6.68 13.25
N GLU A 289 25.52 6.58 12.78
CA GLU A 289 26.69 7.04 13.53
C GLU A 289 26.57 8.54 13.88
N PRO A 290 26.79 8.96 15.14
CA PRO A 290 26.58 10.36 15.52
C PRO A 290 27.31 11.36 14.62
N LEU A 291 26.68 12.51 14.38
CA LEU A 291 27.29 13.62 13.66
C LEU A 291 28.23 14.37 14.59
N ASP A 292 29.35 14.87 14.06
CA ASP A 292 30.20 15.83 14.76
C ASP A 292 29.63 17.25 14.61
N MET A 293 28.36 17.41 15.03
CA MET A 293 27.60 18.64 14.92
C MET A 293 26.80 18.87 16.20
N THR A 294 26.76 20.11 16.65
CA THR A 294 25.85 20.55 17.70
C THR A 294 24.41 20.61 17.18
N LEU A 295 23.43 20.52 18.09
CA LEU A 295 22.02 20.70 17.73
C LEU A 295 21.73 22.05 17.06
N LYS A 296 22.54 23.07 17.36
CA LYS A 296 22.41 24.39 16.74
C LYS A 296 22.85 24.34 15.26
N GLU A 297 23.98 23.70 14.97
CA GLU A 297 24.48 23.55 13.61
C GLU A 297 23.53 22.70 12.74
N ILE A 298 22.95 21.62 13.30
CA ILE A 298 21.92 20.84 12.60
C ILE A 298 20.72 21.73 12.25
N ALA A 299 20.19 22.48 13.22
CA ALA A 299 19.04 23.35 12.98
C ALA A 299 19.35 24.46 11.94
N GLU A 300 20.55 25.03 11.98
CA GLU A 300 21.01 26.04 11.03
C GLU A 300 21.14 25.47 9.61
N ALA A 301 21.60 24.23 9.44
CA ALA A 301 21.70 23.57 8.14
C ALA A 301 20.35 23.42 7.42
N PHE A 302 19.25 23.32 8.19
CA PHE A 302 17.88 23.25 7.68
C PHE A 302 17.14 24.60 7.64
N ASP A 303 17.79 25.72 7.99
CA ASP A 303 17.16 27.05 8.15
C ASP A 303 15.94 27.03 9.11
N VAL A 304 16.09 26.33 10.24
CA VAL A 304 15.05 26.23 11.27
C VAL A 304 15.58 26.56 12.66
N SER A 305 14.65 26.81 13.58
CA SER A 305 15.01 27.02 14.99
C SER A 305 15.24 25.69 15.69
N THR A 306 16.14 25.68 16.68
CA THR A 306 16.35 24.50 17.53
C THR A 306 15.08 24.08 18.26
N SER A 307 14.17 25.01 18.59
CA SER A 307 12.89 24.68 19.21
C SER A 307 11.94 23.97 18.26
N SER A 308 11.84 24.41 17.00
CA SER A 308 11.06 23.72 15.96
C SER A 308 11.59 22.30 15.71
N MET A 309 12.90 22.15 15.58
CA MET A 309 13.56 20.84 15.42
C MET A 309 13.29 19.93 16.65
N SER A 310 13.44 20.47 17.85
CA SER A 310 13.19 19.74 19.11
C SER A 310 11.75 19.23 19.21
N LYS A 311 10.80 20.04 18.76
CA LYS A 311 9.38 19.68 18.76
C LYS A 311 9.16 18.42 17.91
N TYR A 312 9.57 18.44 16.63
CA TYR A 312 9.35 17.28 15.75
C TYR A 312 10.17 16.06 16.14
N ALA A 313 11.35 16.23 16.73
CA ALA A 313 12.09 15.10 17.31
C ALA A 313 11.33 14.43 18.47
N LYS A 314 10.62 15.22 19.27
CA LYS A 314 9.76 14.72 20.35
C LYS A 314 8.50 14.07 19.80
N ASP A 315 7.84 14.70 18.83
CA ASP A 315 6.65 14.16 18.17
C ASP A 315 6.96 12.77 17.55
N LEU A 316 8.10 12.63 16.86
CA LEU A 316 8.60 11.35 16.34
C LEU A 316 8.89 10.30 17.43
N ALA A 317 9.47 10.73 18.55
CA ALA A 317 9.74 9.83 19.67
C ALA A 317 8.46 9.32 20.35
N GLU A 318 7.44 10.18 20.47
CA GLU A 318 6.12 9.80 20.99
C GLU A 318 5.46 8.80 20.05
N TYR A 319 5.41 9.10 18.74
CA TYR A 319 4.89 8.20 17.71
C TYR A 319 5.58 6.83 17.72
N ALA A 320 6.91 6.80 17.70
CA ALA A 320 7.67 5.54 17.72
C ALA A 320 7.50 4.74 19.02
N SER A 321 7.17 5.40 20.13
CA SER A 321 6.89 4.72 21.40
C SER A 321 5.51 4.08 21.45
N ASP A 322 4.51 4.68 20.78
CA ASP A 322 3.14 4.17 20.75
C ASP A 322 2.98 2.93 19.83
N LYS A 323 3.89 2.74 18.87
CA LYS A 323 3.93 1.57 17.97
C LYS A 323 4.74 0.37 18.48
N ASN A 324 5.44 0.48 19.61
CA ASN A 324 6.27 -0.60 20.22
C ASN A 324 5.60 -1.27 21.42
#